data_AF-A0A941A029-F1
#
_entry.id   AF-A0A941A029-F1
#
_cell.length_a   1.000
_cell.length_b   1.000
_cell.length_c   1.000
_cell.angle_alpha   90.00
_cell.angle_beta   90.00
_cell.angle_gamma   90.00
#
_symmetry.space_group_name_H-M   'P 1'
#
loop_
_entity.id
_entity.type
_entity.pdbx_description
1 polymer ?
#
loop_
_entity_poly.entity_id
_entity_poly.type
_entity_poly.pdbx_seq_one_letter_code
_entity_poly.pdbx_strand_id
1 'polypeptide(L)' 'IYRDGIWYLDTNGNGIYDGCFTDACVAWGGLQVDKHVVGNW' A
#
# COMPACT_ATOMS: atom_id res chain seq x y z
N ILE A 1 0.40 2.53 6.67
CA ILE A 1 -0.58 1.65 7.37
C ILE A 1 -1.38 0.84 6.35
N TYR A 2 -1.88 -0.34 6.69
CA TYR A 2 -2.82 -1.11 5.85
C TYR A 2 -4.20 -1.15 6.51
N ARG A 3 -5.25 -0.84 5.75
CA ARG A 3 -6.64 -0.89 6.22
C ARG A 3 -7.56 -1.21 5.04
N ASP A 4 -8.46 -2.18 5.24
CA ASP A 4 -9.51 -2.55 4.28
C ASP A 4 -9.01 -2.76 2.84
N GLY A 5 -7.87 -3.44 2.66
CA GLY A 5 -7.33 -3.69 1.31
C GLY A 5 -6.39 -2.61 0.78
N ILE A 6 -6.27 -1.47 1.48
CA ILE A 6 -5.53 -0.31 1.00
C ILE A 6 -4.27 -0.10 1.85
N TRP A 7 -3.15 0.05 1.17
CA TRP A 7 -1.90 0.53 1.74
C TRP A 7 -1.85 2.05 1.66
N TYR A 8 -1.52 2.68 2.78
CA TYR A 8 -1.28 4.10 2.92
C TYR A 8 0.20 4.31 3.23
N LEU A 9 0.93 4.89 2.29
CA LEU A 9 2.36 5.17 2.39
C LEU A 9 2.57 6.68 2.37
N ASP A 10 3.22 7.18 3.42
CA ASP A 10 3.80 8.52 3.44
C ASP A 10 4.91 8.58 2.39
N THR A 11 4.64 9.26 1.28
CA THR A 11 5.58 9.37 0.15
C THR A 11 6.33 10.68 0.12
N ASN A 12 5.88 11.68 0.88
CA ASN A 12 6.58 12.96 1.00
C ASN A 12 7.59 12.96 2.16
N GLY A 13 7.54 11.95 3.05
CA GLY A 13 8.48 11.68 4.12
C GLY A 13 8.32 12.58 5.35
N ASN A 14 7.15 13.17 5.55
CA ASN A 14 6.93 14.12 6.65
C ASN A 14 6.42 13.47 7.95
N GLY A 15 6.18 12.15 7.95
CA GLY A 15 5.76 11.36 9.10
C GLY A 15 4.28 11.52 9.47
N ILE A 16 3.47 12.17 8.64
CA ILE A 16 2.02 12.31 8.83
C ILE A 16 1.29 11.81 7.59
N TYR A 17 -0.02 11.56 7.74
CA TYR A 17 -0.86 11.23 6.60
C TYR A 17 -1.56 12.49 6.10
N ASP A 18 -1.24 12.90 4.88
CA ASP A 18 -1.76 14.08 4.20
C ASP A 18 -2.90 13.77 3.21
N GLY A 19 -3.28 12.50 3.10
CA GLY A 19 -4.29 12.06 2.15
C GLY A 19 -3.71 11.62 0.81
N CYS A 20 -4.52 10.91 0.03
CA CYS A 20 -4.08 10.21 -1.20
C CYS A 20 -3.61 11.11 -2.36
N PHE A 21 -3.71 12.44 -2.23
CA PHE A 21 -3.19 13.38 -3.21
C PHE A 21 -1.68 13.61 -3.01
N THR A 22 -1.26 13.63 -1.74
CA THR A 22 0.12 13.86 -1.33
C THR A 22 0.84 12.54 -1.03
N ASP A 23 0.11 11.60 -0.44
CA ASP A 23 0.56 10.27 -0.07
C ASP A 23 0.07 9.21 -1.05
N ALA A 24 0.77 8.07 -1.09
CA ALA A 24 0.32 6.95 -1.89
C ALA A 24 -0.77 6.15 -1.15
N CYS A 25 -1.93 6.03 -1.81
CA CYS A 25 -3.00 5.11 -1.44
C CYS A 25 -3.10 4.03 -2.50
N VAL A 26 -2.70 2.80 -2.15
CA VAL A 26 -2.53 1.72 -3.11
C VAL A 26 -3.34 0.50 -2.69
N ALA A 27 -4.31 0.11 -3.52
CA ALA A 27 -4.93 -1.20 -3.41
C ALA A 27 -3.99 -2.22 -4.04
N TRP A 28 -3.45 -3.14 -3.23
CA TRP A 28 -2.59 -4.23 -3.69
C TRP A 28 -3.25 -5.57 -3.41
N GLY A 29 -3.31 -6.42 -4.44
CA GLY A 29 -3.94 -7.73 -4.36
C GLY A 29 -5.46 -7.69 -4.57
N GLY A 30 -6.06 -8.88 -4.60
CA GLY A 30 -7.52 -9.06 -4.65
C GLY A 30 -8.06 -9.47 -6.02
N LEU A 31 -7.23 -9.51 -7.06
CA LEU A 31 -7.58 -10.11 -8.34
C LEU A 31 -7.22 -11.60 -8.33
N GLN A 32 -8.05 -12.41 -8.97
CA GLN A 32 -7.83 -13.87 -9.07
C GLN A 32 -6.49 -14.24 -9.74
N VAL A 33 -5.92 -13.30 -10.51
CA VAL A 33 -4.66 -13.48 -11.26
C VAL A 33 -3.42 -13.06 -10.47
N ASP A 34 -3.58 -12.48 -9.28
CA ASP A 34 -2.46 -12.02 -8.48
C ASP A 34 -1.63 -13.22 -7.99
N LYS A 35 -0.31 -13.11 -8.13
CA LYS A 35 0.63 -14.15 -7.67
C LYS A 35 1.30 -13.69 -6.38
N HIS A 36 1.28 -14.56 -5.38
CA HIS A 36 1.98 -14.33 -4.13
C HIS A 36 3.50 -14.34 -4.36
N VAL A 37 4.19 -13.39 -3.73
CA VAL A 37 5.65 -13.40 -3.63
C VAL A 37 6.01 -14.31 -2.46
N VAL A 38 6.74 -15.39 -2.75
CA VAL A 38 7.28 -16.31 -1.74
C VAL A 38 8.81 -16.29 -1.82
N GLY A 39 9.47 -16.25 -0.67
CA GLY A 39 10.93 -16.30 -0.58
C GLY A 39 11.41 -17.56 0.15
N ASN A 40 12.54 -18.12 -0.28
CA ASN A 40 13.34 -19.05 0.53
C ASN A 40 14.29 -18.21 1.41
N TRP A 41 13.72 -17.65 2.46
CA TRP A 41 14.48 -16.87 3.42
C TRP A 41 15.47 -17.74 4.20
#